data_AF-A0A3D0P3I0-F1
#
_entry.id   AF-A0A3D0P3I0-F1
#
_cell.length_a   1.000
_cell.length_b   1.000
_cell.length_c   1.000
_cell.angle_alpha   90.00
_cell.angle_beta   90.00
_cell.angle_gamma   90.00
#
_symmetry.space_group_name_H-M   'P 1'
#
loop_
_entity.id
_entity.type
_entity.pdbx_description
1 polymer ?
#
loop_
_entity_poly.entity_id
_entity_poly.type
_entity_poly.pdbx_seq_one_letter_code
_entity_poly.pdbx_strand_id
1 'polypeptide(L)'
;FLNVISPCVTFNNNVGSTKSYDYVREHMAATATMDFIPMMHEIKTSYESGSVKDLTMHDGSVIHLNKLAKDWDPTDRLSATNAVREAKRRDEILTGLLYINENSTDLHELLETSERPLNSLAEADLCPGSAALEKLNAGLR
;
A
#
# COMPACT_ATOMS: atom_id res chain seq x y z
N PHE A 1 -4.79 -1.40 3.78
CA PHE A 1 -3.35 -1.29 3.47
C PHE A 1 -3.20 -0.97 1.99
N LEU A 2 -2.35 0.01 1.63
CA LEU A 2 -2.07 0.38 0.24
C LEU A 2 -0.56 0.23 0.01
N ASN A 3 -0.17 -0.65 -0.92
CA ASN A 3 1.22 -0.81 -1.31
C ASN A 3 1.48 -0.02 -2.59
N VAL A 4 2.43 0.92 -2.54
CA VAL A 4 2.77 1.80 -3.66
C VAL A 4 4.18 1.47 -4.12
N ILE A 5 4.33 1.08 -5.38
CA ILE A 5 5.65 0.88 -5.99
C ILE A 5 6.26 2.26 -6.24
N SER A 6 7.33 2.57 -5.53
CA SER A 6 8.07 3.82 -5.65
C SER A 6 9.56 3.52 -5.87
N PRO A 7 10.06 3.58 -7.12
CA PRO A 7 11.48 3.37 -7.38
C PRO A 7 12.28 4.54 -6.79
N CYS A 8 13.29 4.24 -5.96
CA CYS A 8 14.22 5.24 -5.43
C CYS A 8 15.54 5.18 -6.21
N VAL A 9 15.69 6.11 -7.14
CA VAL A 9 16.85 6.19 -8.05
C VAL A 9 18.15 6.64 -7.35
N THR A 10 18.07 7.29 -6.19
CA THR A 10 19.23 7.91 -5.52
C THR A 10 19.84 7.06 -4.40
N PHE A 11 19.04 6.34 -3.61
CA PHE A 11 19.52 5.69 -2.38
C PHE A 11 19.33 4.17 -2.34
N ASN A 12 18.34 3.63 -3.07
CA ASN A 12 18.10 2.18 -3.14
C ASN A 12 18.57 1.61 -4.49
N ASN A 13 19.75 2.05 -4.92
CA ASN A 13 20.40 1.62 -6.15
C ASN A 13 21.72 0.92 -5.83
N ASN A 14 21.63 -0.28 -5.26
CA ASN A 14 22.78 -1.12 -4.99
C ASN A 14 22.54 -2.56 -5.48
N VAL A 15 23.65 -3.25 -5.75
CA VAL A 15 23.74 -4.58 -6.39
C VAL A 15 23.01 -5.68 -5.60
N GLY A 16 22.79 -5.48 -4.29
CA GLY A 16 22.10 -6.46 -3.41
C GLY A 16 20.59 -6.24 -3.30
N SER A 17 20.04 -5.18 -3.89
CA SER A 17 18.62 -4.86 -3.79
C SER A 17 17.85 -5.57 -4.90
N THR A 18 16.97 -6.51 -4.55
CA THR A 18 16.16 -7.29 -5.51
C THR A 18 15.05 -6.46 -6.20
N LYS A 19 15.08 -5.13 -6.05
CA LYS A 19 14.12 -4.16 -6.60
C LYS A 19 14.79 -2.83 -7.00
N SER A 20 16.12 -2.80 -7.12
CA SER A 20 16.84 -1.62 -7.61
C SER A 20 16.72 -1.47 -9.13
N TYR A 21 16.90 -0.25 -9.60
CA TYR A 21 17.05 0.06 -11.02
C TYR A 21 18.28 -0.66 -11.61
N ASP A 22 19.32 -0.86 -10.80
CA ASP A 22 20.55 -1.58 -11.18
C ASP A 22 20.36 -3.05 -11.55
N TYR A 23 19.44 -3.81 -10.92
CA TYR A 23 19.18 -5.20 -11.34
C TYR A 23 18.64 -5.26 -12.79
N VAL A 24 17.88 -4.24 -13.19
CA VAL A 24 17.37 -4.09 -14.57
C VAL A 24 18.48 -3.57 -15.49
N ARG A 25 19.38 -2.70 -14.98
CA ARG A 25 20.49 -2.10 -15.73
C ARG A 25 21.70 -3.02 -15.94
N GLU A 26 22.05 -3.90 -15.01
CA GLU A 26 23.26 -4.74 -15.06
C GLU A 26 23.23 -5.80 -16.20
N HIS A 27 22.10 -5.96 -16.88
CA HIS A 27 22.03 -6.68 -18.15
C HIS A 27 22.38 -5.79 -19.38
N MET A 28 22.82 -4.56 -19.18
CA MET A 28 23.44 -3.69 -20.19
C MET A 28 24.70 -3.03 -19.60
N ALA A 29 25.86 -3.51 -20.03
CA ALA A 29 27.16 -3.04 -19.60
C ALA A 29 27.44 -1.58 -20.04
N ALA A 30 27.76 -0.68 -19.10
CA ALA A 30 28.73 0.40 -19.29
C ALA A 30 29.11 1.11 -17.96
N THR A 31 30.40 1.37 -17.84
CA THR A 31 31.19 1.92 -16.73
C THR A 31 30.95 3.40 -16.39
N ALA A 32 30.96 3.70 -15.08
CA ALA A 32 31.41 4.92 -14.40
C ALA A 32 31.13 6.29 -15.06
N THR A 33 30.01 6.90 -14.70
CA THR A 33 29.71 8.32 -14.91
C THR A 33 29.16 8.92 -13.60
N MET A 34 29.49 10.17 -13.29
CA MET A 34 28.88 10.93 -12.19
C MET A 34 27.35 10.72 -12.22
N ASP A 35 26.72 10.45 -11.07
CA ASP A 35 25.27 10.25 -10.91
C ASP A 35 24.49 11.56 -11.17
N PHE A 36 24.58 12.05 -12.40
CA PHE A 36 23.75 13.11 -12.91
C PHE A 36 22.41 12.48 -13.30
N ILE A 37 21.39 12.72 -12.49
CA ILE A 37 20.02 12.34 -12.80
C ILE A 37 19.44 13.48 -13.64
N PRO A 38 19.29 13.32 -14.97
CA PRO A 38 18.70 14.37 -15.81
C PRO A 38 17.25 14.59 -15.41
N MET A 39 16.79 15.84 -15.48
CA MET A 39 15.37 16.14 -15.38
C MET A 39 14.66 15.55 -16.61
N MET A 40 13.85 14.53 -16.39
CA MET A 40 13.04 13.90 -17.43
C MET A 40 11.56 14.29 -17.27
N HIS A 41 10.82 14.26 -18.38
CA HIS A 41 9.39 14.58 -18.36
C HIS A 41 8.58 13.47 -17.70
N GLU A 42 7.54 13.84 -16.96
CA GLU A 42 6.62 12.88 -16.35
C GLU A 42 5.95 12.02 -17.42
N ILE A 43 6.02 10.69 -17.28
CA ILE A 43 5.32 9.76 -18.17
C ILE A 43 3.93 9.49 -17.59
N LYS A 44 2.88 9.92 -18.30
CA LYS A 44 1.48 9.64 -17.95
C LYS A 44 0.87 8.64 -18.92
N THR A 45 0.04 7.75 -18.40
CA THR A 45 -0.72 6.81 -19.23
C THR A 45 -2.11 6.57 -18.64
N SER A 46 -3.07 6.28 -19.50
CA SER A 46 -4.41 5.81 -19.14
C SER A 46 -4.79 4.68 -20.10
N TYR A 47 -5.40 3.64 -19.56
CA TYR A 47 -5.77 2.42 -20.27
C TYR A 47 -6.94 1.73 -19.57
N GLU A 48 -7.65 0.87 -20.29
CA GLU A 48 -8.87 0.23 -19.81
C GLU A 48 -8.59 -0.83 -18.72
N SER A 49 -9.56 -1.09 -17.84
CA SER A 49 -9.46 -2.21 -16.91
C SER A 49 -9.42 -3.54 -17.67
N GLY A 50 -8.58 -4.47 -17.20
CA GLY A 50 -8.34 -5.76 -17.87
C GLY A 50 -7.50 -5.68 -19.14
N SER A 51 -6.99 -4.51 -19.55
CA SER A 51 -6.06 -4.41 -20.68
C SER A 51 -4.60 -4.30 -20.20
N VAL A 52 -3.69 -4.68 -21.10
CA VAL A 52 -2.25 -4.50 -20.95
C VAL A 52 -1.83 -3.20 -21.64
N LYS A 53 -0.96 -2.42 -20.99
CA LYS A 53 -0.37 -1.23 -21.59
C LYS A 53 1.15 -1.27 -21.46
N ASP A 54 1.81 -1.29 -22.60
CA ASP A 54 3.26 -1.13 -22.68
C ASP A 54 3.61 0.35 -22.50
N LEU A 55 4.48 0.62 -21.53
CA LEU A 55 4.99 1.95 -21.23
C LEU A 55 6.50 1.97 -21.46
N THR A 56 6.92 2.67 -22.51
CA THR A 56 8.34 2.89 -22.78
C THR A 56 8.89 3.95 -21.84
N MET A 57 9.92 3.59 -21.10
CA MET A 57 10.65 4.45 -20.19
C MET A 57 11.67 5.30 -20.94
N HIS A 58 12.18 6.34 -20.28
CA HIS A 58 13.17 7.25 -20.86
C HIS A 58 14.48 6.59 -21.29
N ASP A 59 14.83 5.45 -20.71
CA ASP A 59 16.00 4.64 -21.05
C ASP A 59 15.73 3.61 -22.17
N GLY A 60 14.51 3.58 -22.71
CA GLY A 60 14.08 2.64 -23.74
C GLY A 60 13.57 1.30 -23.20
N SER A 61 13.66 1.04 -21.89
CA SER A 61 13.03 -0.13 -21.28
C SER A 61 11.50 -0.05 -21.37
N VAL A 62 10.81 -1.19 -21.28
CA VAL A 62 9.36 -1.26 -21.37
C VAL A 62 8.79 -1.87 -20.10
N ILE A 63 7.87 -1.15 -19.47
CA ILE A 63 7.05 -1.67 -18.36
C ILE A 63 5.72 -2.13 -18.93
N HIS A 64 5.36 -3.40 -18.69
CA HIS A 64 4.05 -3.94 -19.00
C HIS A 64 3.11 -3.70 -17.82
N LEU A 65 2.14 -2.81 -18.01
CA LEU A 65 1.16 -2.49 -16.98
C LEU A 65 -0.13 -3.28 -17.20
N ASN A 66 -0.42 -4.21 -16.28
CA ASN A 66 -1.60 -5.06 -16.32
C ASN A 66 -2.61 -4.58 -15.27
N LYS A 67 -3.75 -4.03 -15.73
CA LYS A 67 -4.87 -3.73 -14.83
C LYS A 67 -5.63 -4.99 -14.51
N LEU A 68 -6.12 -5.07 -13.28
CA LEU A 68 -7.03 -6.11 -12.84
C LEU A 68 -8.25 -6.22 -13.77
N ALA A 69 -8.71 -7.45 -14.00
CA ALA A 69 -9.82 -7.74 -14.89
C ALA A 69 -11.15 -7.15 -14.37
N LYS A 70 -12.09 -6.86 -15.28
CA LYS A 70 -13.37 -6.17 -14.97
C LYS A 70 -14.31 -7.02 -14.10
N ASP A 71 -14.13 -8.33 -14.13
CA ASP A 71 -14.89 -9.36 -13.43
C ASP A 71 -14.25 -9.79 -12.09
N TRP A 72 -13.27 -9.02 -11.60
CA TRP A 72 -12.64 -9.29 -10.33
C TRP A 72 -13.59 -9.05 -9.14
N ASP A 73 -13.78 -10.08 -8.32
CA ASP A 73 -14.43 -9.98 -7.02
C ASP A 73 -13.37 -9.77 -5.91
N PRO A 74 -13.26 -8.57 -5.33
CA PRO A 74 -12.29 -8.30 -4.27
C PRO A 74 -12.72 -8.84 -2.89
N THR A 75 -13.89 -9.46 -2.76
CA THR A 75 -14.37 -10.00 -1.47
C THR A 75 -13.93 -11.45 -1.23
N ASP A 76 -13.49 -12.16 -2.28
CA ASP A 76 -12.95 -13.51 -2.17
C ASP A 76 -11.45 -13.50 -1.83
N ARG A 77 -11.15 -13.82 -0.57
CA ARG A 77 -9.78 -13.93 -0.05
C ARG A 77 -8.94 -15.00 -0.76
N LEU A 78 -9.55 -16.13 -1.13
CA LEU A 78 -8.85 -17.23 -1.79
C LEU A 78 -8.48 -16.83 -3.22
N SER A 79 -9.42 -16.23 -3.94
CA SER A 79 -9.18 -15.65 -5.27
C SER A 79 -8.02 -14.66 -5.25
N ALA A 80 -8.05 -13.68 -4.33
CA ALA A 80 -6.98 -12.70 -4.15
C ALA A 80 -5.60 -13.34 -3.91
N THR A 81 -5.55 -14.34 -3.04
CA THR A 81 -4.29 -15.04 -2.71
C THR A 81 -3.76 -15.82 -3.91
N ASN A 82 -4.65 -16.49 -4.65
CA ASN A 82 -4.28 -17.25 -5.85
C ASN A 82 -3.79 -16.34 -6.96
N ALA A 83 -4.46 -15.20 -7.20
CA ALA A 83 -4.04 -14.22 -8.19
C ALA A 83 -2.64 -13.68 -7.91
N VAL A 84 -2.33 -13.33 -6.65
CA VAL A 84 -0.99 -12.85 -6.27
C VAL A 84 0.08 -13.93 -6.50
N ARG A 85 -0.22 -15.20 -6.20
CA ARG A 85 0.71 -16.32 -6.43
C ARG A 85 0.93 -16.57 -7.92
N GLU A 86 -0.12 -16.50 -8.71
CA GLU A 86 -0.06 -16.69 -10.16
C GLU A 86 0.74 -15.57 -10.83
N ALA A 87 0.45 -14.32 -10.49
CA ALA A 87 1.21 -13.18 -10.99
C ALA A 87 2.70 -13.29 -10.62
N LYS A 88 3.01 -13.67 -9.37
CA LYS A 88 4.38 -13.91 -8.95
C LYS A 88 5.06 -15.03 -9.76
N ARG A 89 4.34 -16.08 -10.14
CA ARG A 89 4.87 -17.16 -11.01
C ARG A 89 5.20 -16.66 -12.43
N ARG A 90 4.50 -15.62 -12.88
CA ARG A 90 4.71 -14.98 -14.19
C ARG A 90 5.65 -13.77 -14.12
N ASP A 91 6.29 -13.53 -12.97
CA ASP A 91 7.10 -12.34 -12.68
C ASP A 91 6.34 -11.00 -12.90
N GLU A 92 5.03 -11.02 -12.69
CA GLU A 92 4.14 -9.88 -12.78
C GLU A 92 3.82 -9.28 -11.41
N ILE A 93 3.60 -7.97 -11.36
CA ILE A 93 3.13 -7.28 -10.16
C ILE A 93 1.69 -6.84 -10.36
N LEU A 94 0.77 -7.42 -9.57
CA LEU A 94 -0.63 -7.01 -9.59
C LEU A 94 -0.82 -5.64 -8.96
N THR A 95 -1.65 -4.84 -9.62
CA THR A 95 -2.04 -3.51 -9.14
C THR A 95 -3.56 -3.37 -9.12
N GLY A 96 -4.07 -2.53 -8.23
CA GLY A 96 -5.51 -2.33 -8.02
C GLY A 96 -6.00 -2.83 -6.66
N LEU A 97 -7.32 -2.86 -6.48
CA LEU A 97 -7.96 -3.41 -5.29
C LEU A 97 -7.95 -4.93 -5.35
N LEU A 98 -7.00 -5.56 -4.65
CA LEU A 98 -6.87 -7.02 -4.65
C LEU A 98 -7.84 -7.68 -3.68
N TYR A 99 -8.04 -7.10 -2.51
CA TYR A 99 -8.93 -7.68 -1.49
C TYR A 99 -9.51 -6.62 -0.58
N ILE A 100 -10.78 -6.78 -0.21
CA ILE A 100 -11.48 -6.04 0.83
C ILE A 100 -12.33 -7.02 1.66
N ASN A 101 -12.26 -6.86 2.98
CA ASN A 101 -13.19 -7.53 3.88
C ASN A 101 -14.22 -6.51 4.38
N GLU A 102 -15.43 -6.54 3.83
CA GLU A 102 -16.50 -5.60 4.23
C GLU A 102 -17.01 -5.87 5.65
N ASN A 103 -16.82 -7.09 6.16
CA ASN A 103 -17.26 -7.49 7.49
C ASN A 103 -16.19 -7.28 8.58
N SER A 104 -15.09 -6.56 8.28
CA SER A 104 -14.10 -6.26 9.31
C SER A 104 -14.58 -5.14 10.22
N THR A 105 -14.62 -5.40 11.52
CA THR A 105 -14.91 -4.40 12.55
C THR A 105 -13.66 -3.57 12.86
N ASP A 106 -13.82 -2.26 13.01
CA ASP A 106 -12.72 -1.40 13.48
C ASP A 106 -12.36 -1.70 14.94
N LEU A 107 -11.12 -1.42 15.34
CA LEU A 107 -10.67 -1.68 16.70
C LEU A 107 -11.43 -0.83 17.73
N HIS A 108 -11.73 0.43 17.41
CA HIS A 108 -12.45 1.32 18.31
C HIS A 108 -13.91 0.88 18.52
N GLU A 109 -14.55 0.36 17.47
CA GLU A 109 -15.88 -0.26 17.53
C GLU A 109 -15.87 -1.53 18.38
N LEU A 110 -14.89 -2.42 18.15
CA LEU A 110 -14.77 -3.69 18.91
C LEU A 110 -14.54 -3.46 20.40
N LEU A 111 -13.75 -2.44 20.75
CA LEU A 111 -13.42 -2.10 22.14
C LEU A 111 -14.44 -1.12 22.77
N GLU A 112 -15.50 -0.75 22.04
CA GLU A 112 -16.52 0.22 22.46
C GLU A 112 -15.90 1.52 23.03
N THR A 113 -14.82 1.98 22.41
CA THR A 113 -14.10 3.18 22.86
C THR A 113 -14.78 4.47 22.39
N SER A 114 -14.28 5.61 22.87
CA SER A 114 -14.84 6.92 22.52
C SER A 114 -14.78 7.21 21.03
N GLU A 115 -15.88 7.75 20.49
CA GLU A 115 -15.96 8.37 19.15
C GLU A 115 -15.04 9.60 19.00
N ARG A 116 -14.61 10.19 20.12
CA ARG A 116 -13.67 11.31 20.10
C ARG A 116 -12.23 10.80 20.07
N PRO A 117 -11.33 11.47 19.31
CA PRO A 117 -9.90 11.17 19.36
C PRO A 117 -9.38 11.21 20.81
N LEU A 118 -8.65 10.17 21.24
CA LEU A 118 -8.21 10.06 22.64
C LEU A 118 -7.33 11.24 23.08
N ASN A 119 -6.56 11.83 22.16
CA ASN A 119 -5.73 13.02 22.42
C ASN A 119 -6.54 14.32 22.60
N SER A 120 -7.85 14.30 22.34
CA SER A 120 -8.76 15.43 22.54
C SER A 120 -9.53 15.37 23.87
N LEU A 121 -9.40 14.27 24.61
CA LEU A 121 -10.07 14.10 25.90
C LEU A 121 -9.33 14.90 26.97
N ALA A 122 -10.09 15.69 27.74
CA ALA A 122 -9.57 16.48 28.85
C ALA A 122 -9.73 15.72 30.18
N GLU A 123 -9.10 16.22 31.25
CA GLU A 123 -9.24 15.66 32.60
C GLU A 123 -10.70 15.51 33.03
N ALA A 124 -11.54 16.49 32.71
CA ALA A 124 -12.97 16.47 33.01
C ALA A 124 -13.74 15.35 32.27
N ASP A 125 -13.23 14.88 31.14
CA ASP A 125 -13.83 13.76 30.39
C ASP A 125 -13.43 12.40 30.98
N LEU A 126 -12.25 12.31 31.58
CA LEU A 126 -11.65 11.07 32.07
C LEU A 126 -11.91 10.83 33.56
N CYS A 127 -12.11 11.91 34.32
CA CYS A 127 -12.33 11.86 35.77
C CYS A 127 -13.79 12.18 36.08
N PRO A 128 -14.61 11.18 36.47
CA PRO A 128 -16.02 11.41 36.80
C PRO A 128 -16.22 12.12 38.15
N GLY A 129 -15.13 12.41 38.87
CA GLY A 129 -15.14 13.11 40.16
C GLY A 129 -15.59 12.24 41.34
N SER A 130 -15.45 12.79 42.56
CA SER A 130 -15.79 12.09 43.81
C SER A 130 -17.28 11.75 43.91
N ALA A 131 -18.17 12.64 43.45
CA ALA A 131 -19.61 12.44 43.53
C ALA A 131 -20.10 11.22 42.71
N ALA A 132 -19.55 11.00 41.52
CA ALA A 132 -19.89 9.82 40.71
C ALA A 132 -19.35 8.53 41.33
N LEU A 133 -18.14 8.58 41.91
CA LEU A 133 -17.54 7.45 42.61
C LEU A 133 -18.35 7.05 43.86
N GLU A 134 -18.81 8.03 44.64
CA GLU A 134 -19.69 7.79 45.80
C GLU A 134 -21.01 7.11 45.39
N LYS A 135 -21.64 7.57 44.31
CA LYS A 135 -22.86 6.96 43.76
C LYS A 135 -22.63 5.51 43.32
N LEU A 136 -21.51 5.22 42.68
CA LEU A 136 -21.16 3.86 42.23
C LEU A 136 -20.91 2.94 43.43
N ASN A 137 -20.17 3.40 44.43
CA ASN A 137 -19.91 2.64 45.66
C ASN A 137 -21.19 2.35 46.46
N ALA A 138 -22.16 3.26 46.46
CA ALA A 138 -23.45 3.04 47.11
C ALA A 138 -24.32 1.99 46.39
N GLY A 139 -24.21 1.86 45.06
CA GLY A 139 -24.96 0.86 44.27
C GLY A 139 -24.37 -0.55 44.28
N LEU A 140 -23.12 -0.71 44.77
CA LEU A 140 -22.42 -2.00 44.90
C LEU A 140 -22.34 -2.51 46.35
N ARG A 141 -23.04 -1.85 47.28
CA ARG A 141 -23.22 -2.26 48.67
C ARG A 141 -24.61 -2.85 48.87
#